data_AF-A0A226F775-F1
#
_entry.id   AF-A0A226F775-F1
#
_cell.length_a   1.000
_cell.length_b   1.000
_cell.length_c   1.000
_cell.angle_alpha   90.00
_cell.angle_beta   90.00
_cell.angle_gamma   90.00
#
_symmetry.space_group_name_H-M   'P 1'
#
loop_
_entity.id
_entity.type
_entity.pdbx_description
1 polymer ?
#
loop_
_entity_poly.entity_id
_entity_poly.type
_entity_poly.pdbx_seq_one_letter_code
_entity_poly.pdbx_strand_id
1 'polypeptide(L)'
;MRFGLCASEELNGFLLSEYMAQAEKYFKKIEVLGQKPIPRVVYISSDNTSVINEARSLYPTWKVLGFHSSLSESFSKRKFGLSEIARDILLLTECEYVVCGLSSNLCRLIFETQTYKKFNQDPPHLMSLDGQYEYALHGHRIPRDFRTLGKIGDHETALFCGFP
;
A
#
# COMPACT_ATOMS: atom_id res chain seq x y z
N MET A 1 10.83 -0.11 10.37
CA MET A 1 11.69 -0.77 9.37
C MET A 1 11.30 -0.14 8.03
N ARG A 2 12.23 0.48 7.30
CA ARG A 2 11.89 1.24 6.08
C ARG A 2 11.67 0.26 4.92
N PHE A 3 10.43 -0.16 4.68
CA PHE A 3 10.06 -0.92 3.49
C PHE A 3 9.57 0.07 2.42
N GLY A 4 10.17 0.00 1.24
CA GLY A 4 9.74 0.74 0.06
C GLY A 4 9.20 -0.22 -0.99
N LEU A 5 8.06 0.11 -1.60
CA LEU A 5 7.55 -0.42 -2.88
C LEU A 5 6.79 -1.75 -2.86
N CYS A 6 5.53 -1.70 -3.31
CA CYS A 6 4.66 -2.83 -3.58
C CYS A 6 3.73 -2.62 -4.78
N ALA A 7 3.85 -3.51 -5.74
CA ALA A 7 3.13 -3.48 -7.00
C ALA A 7 2.00 -4.51 -7.00
N SER A 8 0.74 -4.04 -6.97
CA SER A 8 -0.49 -4.83 -6.75
C SER A 8 -1.20 -5.29 -8.04
N GLU A 9 -0.54 -5.25 -9.20
CA GLU A 9 -1.18 -5.58 -10.47
C GLU A 9 -0.52 -6.78 -11.16
N GLU A 10 -1.05 -7.22 -12.31
CA GLU A 10 -0.41 -8.20 -13.18
C GLU A 10 0.90 -7.63 -13.73
N LEU A 11 1.96 -7.74 -12.95
CA LEU A 11 3.26 -7.25 -13.33
C LEU A 11 3.84 -8.16 -14.41
N ASN A 12 4.26 -7.54 -15.50
CA ASN A 12 5.22 -8.09 -16.43
C ASN A 12 6.59 -7.43 -16.18
N GLY A 13 7.64 -7.92 -16.84
CA GLY A 13 9.00 -7.42 -16.63
C GLY A 13 9.17 -5.92 -16.92
N PHE A 14 8.39 -5.36 -17.85
CA PHE A 14 8.41 -3.92 -18.15
C PHE A 14 7.86 -3.11 -16.98
N LEU A 15 6.69 -3.50 -16.45
CA LEU A 15 6.06 -2.86 -15.30
C LEU A 15 6.96 -2.94 -14.06
N LEU A 16 7.53 -4.12 -13.76
CA LEU A 16 8.43 -4.29 -12.61
C LEU A 16 9.55 -3.23 -12.58
N SER A 17 10.16 -2.95 -13.72
CA SER A 17 11.25 -1.96 -13.81
C SER A 17 10.78 -0.54 -13.47
N GLU A 18 9.55 -0.17 -13.83
CA GLU A 18 8.95 1.12 -13.53
C GLU A 18 8.67 1.28 -12.04
N TYR A 19 8.08 0.26 -11.41
CA TYR A 19 7.89 0.24 -9.96
C TYR A 19 9.24 0.37 -9.24
N MET A 20 10.24 -0.44 -9.60
CA MET A 20 11.58 -0.39 -9.00
C MET A 20 12.28 0.96 -9.22
N ALA A 21 12.05 1.63 -10.36
CA ALA A 21 12.56 2.98 -10.60
C ALA A 21 11.94 4.02 -9.65
N GLN A 22 10.64 3.90 -9.33
CA GLN A 22 10.01 4.77 -8.34
C GLN A 22 10.51 4.49 -6.91
N ALA A 23 10.78 3.22 -6.57
CA ALA A 23 11.43 2.88 -5.30
C ALA A 23 12.79 3.56 -5.18
N GLU A 24 13.60 3.48 -6.22
CA GLU A 24 14.96 4.04 -6.22
C GLU A 24 14.92 5.55 -6.06
N LYS A 25 13.98 6.24 -6.72
CA LYS A 25 13.75 7.68 -6.53
C LYS A 25 13.43 8.01 -5.06
N TYR A 26 12.56 7.21 -4.43
CA TYR A 26 12.23 7.37 -3.02
C TYR A 26 13.45 7.14 -2.11
N PHE A 27 14.19 6.04 -2.28
CA PHE A 27 15.38 5.76 -1.49
C PHE A 27 16.40 6.88 -1.62
N LYS A 28 16.70 7.35 -2.84
CA LYS A 28 17.60 8.49 -3.07
C LYS A 28 17.14 9.76 -2.35
N LYS A 29 15.83 10.07 -2.38
CA LYS A 29 15.27 11.22 -1.66
C LYS A 29 15.55 11.13 -0.16
N ILE A 30 15.36 9.95 0.45
CA ILE A 30 15.59 9.75 1.88
C ILE A 30 17.10 9.72 2.21
N GLU A 31 17.96 9.20 1.32
CA GLU A 31 19.43 9.24 1.47
C GLU A 31 19.95 10.68 1.54
N VAL A 32 19.45 11.54 0.64
CA VAL A 32 19.79 12.97 0.62
C VAL A 32 19.34 13.66 1.91
N LEU A 33 18.11 13.40 2.37
CA LEU A 33 17.58 13.99 3.60
C LEU A 33 18.31 13.49 4.85
N GLY A 34 18.70 12.21 4.88
CA GLY A 34 19.35 11.59 6.04
C GLY A 34 20.87 11.65 6.02
N GLN A 35 21.48 12.16 4.95
CA GLN A 35 22.93 12.20 4.70
C GLN A 35 23.64 10.86 4.92
N LYS A 36 22.96 9.74 4.64
CA LYS A 36 23.52 8.40 4.79
C LYS A 36 22.92 7.43 3.78
N PRO A 37 23.72 6.48 3.26
CA PRO A 37 23.20 5.40 2.42
C PRO A 37 22.24 4.53 3.24
N ILE A 38 21.17 4.07 2.60
CA ILE A 38 20.18 3.17 3.22
C ILE A 38 20.08 1.88 2.41
N PRO A 39 19.99 0.72 3.07
CA PRO A 39 19.77 -0.54 2.37
C PRO A 39 18.44 -0.49 1.65
N ARG A 40 18.44 -0.93 0.39
CA ARG A 40 17.21 -1.08 -0.40
C ARG A 40 16.49 -2.36 0.03
N VAL A 41 15.40 -2.19 0.75
CA VAL A 41 14.54 -3.30 1.20
C VAL A 41 13.13 -3.06 0.69
N VAL A 42 12.62 -4.01 -0.09
CA VAL A 42 11.33 -3.88 -0.76
C VAL A 42 10.43 -5.06 -0.46
N TYR A 43 9.12 -4.83 -0.44
CA TYR A 43 8.12 -5.86 -0.25
C TYR A 43 7.17 -5.91 -1.44
N ILE A 44 7.30 -6.93 -2.28
CA ILE A 44 6.50 -7.09 -3.49
C ILE A 44 5.35 -8.06 -3.19
N SER A 45 4.12 -7.59 -3.39
CA SER A 45 2.89 -8.40 -3.35
C SER A 45 2.23 -8.36 -4.72
N SER A 46 2.37 -9.44 -5.49
CA SER A 46 1.77 -9.58 -6.82
C SER A 46 1.05 -10.92 -6.92
N ASP A 47 -0.02 -10.95 -7.72
CA ASP A 47 -0.72 -12.19 -8.08
C ASP A 47 0.15 -13.11 -8.95
N ASN A 48 1.19 -12.58 -9.60
CA ASN A 48 2.18 -13.36 -10.34
C ASN A 48 3.44 -13.62 -9.51
N THR A 49 3.60 -14.86 -9.06
CA THR A 49 4.73 -15.29 -8.21
C THR A 49 6.09 -15.18 -8.91
N SER A 50 6.11 -15.27 -10.24
CA SER A 50 7.34 -15.21 -11.05
C SER A 50 8.03 -13.86 -10.94
N VAL A 51 7.27 -12.78 -10.74
CA VAL A 51 7.78 -11.41 -10.68
C VAL A 51 8.67 -11.19 -9.46
N ILE A 52 8.40 -11.88 -8.36
CA ILE A 52 9.23 -11.80 -7.16
C ILE A 52 10.61 -12.43 -7.43
N ASN A 53 10.64 -13.53 -8.17
CA ASN A 53 11.89 -14.20 -8.55
C ASN A 53 12.65 -13.38 -9.60
N GLU A 54 11.93 -12.80 -10.57
CA GLU A 54 12.50 -11.87 -11.54
C GLU A 54 13.14 -10.66 -10.85
N ALA A 55 12.45 -10.04 -9.88
CA ALA A 55 12.98 -8.92 -9.12
C ALA A 55 14.25 -9.27 -8.35
N ARG A 56 14.32 -10.47 -7.74
CA ARG A 56 15.54 -10.96 -7.08
C ARG A 56 16.70 -11.13 -8.05
N SER A 57 16.41 -11.56 -9.28
CA SER A 57 17.40 -11.77 -10.33
C SER A 57 17.92 -10.44 -10.90
N LEU A 58 17.01 -9.51 -11.22
CA LEU A 58 17.33 -8.22 -11.84
C LEU A 58 17.94 -7.22 -10.85
N TYR A 59 17.61 -7.32 -9.55
CA TYR A 59 18.05 -6.40 -8.51
C TYR A 59 18.77 -7.12 -7.37
N PRO A 60 19.93 -7.76 -7.62
CA PRO A 60 20.60 -8.62 -6.65
C PRO A 60 21.15 -7.86 -5.43
N THR A 61 21.35 -6.54 -5.53
CA THR A 61 21.77 -5.70 -4.40
C THR A 61 20.63 -5.29 -3.47
N TRP A 62 19.38 -5.57 -3.87
CA TRP A 62 18.18 -5.21 -3.13
C TRP A 62 17.69 -6.41 -2.32
N LYS A 63 17.23 -6.17 -1.10
CA LYS A 63 16.54 -7.18 -0.30
C LYS A 63 15.07 -7.22 -0.72
N VAL A 64 14.74 -8.14 -1.62
CA VAL A 64 13.37 -8.36 -2.12
C VAL A 64 12.63 -9.37 -1.24
N LEU A 65 11.67 -8.86 -0.47
CA LEU A 65 10.70 -9.64 0.29
C LEU A 65 9.43 -9.82 -0.55
N GLY A 66 8.76 -10.94 -0.34
CA GLY A 66 7.54 -11.28 -1.05
C GLY A 66 7.23 -12.75 -0.84
N PHE A 67 5.95 -13.08 -0.83
CA PHE A 67 5.49 -14.44 -0.64
C PHE A 67 4.92 -14.99 -1.93
N HIS A 68 4.93 -16.32 -2.04
CA HIS A 68 4.20 -16.97 -3.10
C HIS A 68 2.69 -16.69 -2.92
N SER A 69 2.03 -16.22 -3.98
CA SER A 69 0.60 -16.02 -4.04
C SER A 69 -0.08 -17.26 -4.62
N SER A 70 -1.02 -17.86 -3.88
CA SER A 70 -1.88 -18.92 -4.39
C SER A 70 -2.91 -18.38 -5.41
N LEU A 71 -3.05 -17.05 -5.53
CA LEU A 71 -3.88 -16.41 -6.55
C LEU A 71 -3.33 -16.62 -7.97
N SER A 72 -2.04 -16.94 -8.09
CA SER A 72 -1.42 -17.39 -9.34
C SER A 72 -1.98 -18.74 -9.83
N GLU A 73 -2.63 -19.51 -8.94
CA GLU A 73 -3.20 -20.81 -9.26
C GLU A 73 -4.65 -20.71 -9.75
N SER A 74 -5.11 -21.75 -10.47
CA SER A 74 -6.52 -21.88 -10.89
C SER A 74 -7.47 -21.74 -9.70
N PHE A 75 -8.67 -21.19 -9.93
CA PHE A 75 -9.70 -20.95 -8.90
C PHE A 75 -9.97 -22.17 -8.02
N SER A 76 -9.95 -23.38 -8.60
CA SER A 76 -10.17 -24.64 -7.87
C SER A 76 -9.04 -25.02 -6.90
N LYS A 77 -7.86 -24.41 -7.02
CA LYS A 77 -6.66 -24.68 -6.19
C LYS A 77 -6.36 -23.58 -5.18
N ARG A 78 -7.05 -22.43 -5.25
CA ARG A 78 -6.94 -21.34 -4.27
C ARG A 78 -7.43 -21.80 -2.89
N LYS A 79 -6.50 -22.19 -2.02
CA LYS A 79 -6.81 -22.63 -0.65
C LYS A 79 -6.74 -21.50 0.38
N PHE A 80 -5.96 -20.45 0.13
CA PHE A 80 -5.60 -19.44 1.13
C PHE A 80 -5.72 -17.97 0.67
N GLY A 81 -6.46 -17.72 -0.42
CA GLY A 81 -6.51 -16.41 -1.07
C GLY A 81 -6.84 -15.24 -0.14
N LEU A 82 -7.82 -15.39 0.76
CA LEU A 82 -8.18 -14.32 1.70
C LEU A 82 -7.06 -14.04 2.73
N SER A 83 -6.46 -15.08 3.31
CA SER A 83 -5.38 -14.91 4.29
C SER A 83 -4.11 -14.32 3.67
N GLU A 84 -3.83 -14.66 2.41
CA GLU A 84 -2.71 -14.08 1.65
C GLU A 84 -2.94 -12.59 1.39
N ILE A 85 -4.12 -12.23 0.86
CA ILE A 85 -4.50 -10.83 0.63
C ILE A 85 -4.47 -10.05 1.95
N ALA A 86 -5.02 -10.61 3.04
CA ALA A 86 -5.04 -9.95 4.34
C ALA A 86 -3.62 -9.71 4.87
N ARG A 87 -2.72 -10.70 4.76
CA ARG A 87 -1.30 -10.54 5.12
C ARG A 87 -0.66 -9.44 4.29
N ASP A 88 -0.91 -9.42 2.99
CA ASP A 88 -0.32 -8.44 2.09
C ASP A 88 -0.81 -7.03 2.46
N ILE A 89 -2.11 -6.81 2.67
CA ILE A 89 -2.64 -5.54 3.18
C ILE A 89 -1.92 -5.09 4.45
N LEU A 90 -1.80 -5.99 5.45
CA LEU A 90 -1.16 -5.65 6.72
C LEU A 90 0.29 -5.21 6.49
N LEU A 91 1.08 -5.96 5.73
CA LEU A 91 2.48 -5.62 5.45
C LEU A 91 2.63 -4.32 4.64
N LEU A 92 1.71 -4.06 3.73
CA LEU A 92 1.71 -2.86 2.88
C LEU A 92 1.34 -1.59 3.62
N THR A 93 0.41 -1.70 4.57
CA THR A 93 0.05 -0.56 5.42
C THR A 93 1.14 -0.20 6.44
N GLU A 94 2.12 -1.08 6.67
CA GLU A 94 3.32 -0.81 7.47
C GLU A 94 4.50 -0.24 6.66
N CYS A 95 4.44 -0.27 5.32
CA CYS A 95 5.49 0.30 4.49
C CYS A 95 5.56 1.83 4.64
N GLU A 96 6.77 2.40 4.55
CA GLU A 96 6.94 3.85 4.64
C GLU A 96 6.50 4.55 3.34
N TYR A 97 6.73 3.86 2.21
CA TYR A 97 6.38 4.30 0.88
C TYR A 97 5.85 3.13 0.03
N VAL A 98 4.70 3.33 -0.60
CA VAL A 98 4.05 2.36 -1.48
C VAL A 98 3.96 2.95 -2.89
N VAL A 99 4.19 2.15 -3.91
CA VAL A 99 3.95 2.56 -5.31
C VAL A 99 3.03 1.53 -5.90
N CYS A 100 1.81 1.91 -6.24
CA CYS A 100 0.78 0.97 -6.63
C CYS A 100 -0.16 1.58 -7.67
N GLY A 101 -1.14 0.84 -8.18
CA GLY A 101 -2.14 1.38 -9.09
C GLY A 101 -3.45 1.70 -8.35
N LEU A 102 -3.87 2.97 -8.29
CA LEU A 102 -5.13 3.36 -7.64
C LEU A 102 -6.38 2.91 -8.42
N SER A 103 -6.24 2.33 -9.61
CA SER A 103 -7.33 1.59 -10.25
C SER A 103 -7.73 0.34 -9.45
N SER A 104 -6.79 -0.25 -8.68
CA SER A 104 -7.01 -1.41 -7.83
C SER A 104 -7.71 -1.06 -6.52
N ASN A 105 -8.77 -1.82 -6.18
CA ASN A 105 -9.45 -1.74 -4.88
C ASN A 105 -8.48 -1.94 -3.70
N LEU A 106 -7.52 -2.85 -3.86
CA LEU A 106 -6.55 -3.17 -2.81
C LEU A 106 -5.68 -1.95 -2.50
N CYS A 107 -5.24 -1.25 -3.55
CA CYS A 107 -4.42 -0.05 -3.45
C CYS A 107 -5.17 1.12 -2.82
N ARG A 108 -6.45 1.30 -3.17
CA ARG A 108 -7.31 2.30 -2.52
C ARG A 108 -7.46 2.03 -1.03
N LEU A 109 -7.70 0.78 -0.64
CA LEU A 109 -7.78 0.38 0.77
C LEU A 109 -6.46 0.64 1.53
N ILE A 110 -5.31 0.34 0.90
CA ILE A 110 -3.99 0.63 1.49
C ILE A 110 -3.80 2.15 1.66
N PHE A 111 -4.16 2.94 0.64
CA PHE A 111 -4.11 4.39 0.69
C PHE A 111 -4.95 4.97 1.83
N GLU A 112 -6.21 4.52 1.95
CA GLU A 112 -7.14 4.92 3.02
C GLU A 112 -6.57 4.55 4.40
N THR A 113 -6.06 3.33 4.55
CA THR A 113 -5.50 2.83 5.82
C THR A 113 -4.23 3.59 6.21
N GLN A 114 -3.32 3.85 5.27
CA GLN A 114 -2.12 4.64 5.54
C GLN A 114 -2.45 6.08 5.90
N THR A 115 -3.44 6.68 5.23
CA THR A 115 -3.91 8.05 5.52
C THR A 115 -4.41 8.16 6.95
N TYR A 116 -5.18 7.16 7.42
CA TYR A 116 -5.62 7.09 8.81
C TYR A 116 -4.45 6.90 9.79
N LYS A 117 -3.58 5.91 9.55
CA LYS A 117 -2.47 5.57 10.46
C LYS A 117 -1.41 6.66 10.57
N LYS A 118 -1.19 7.41 9.49
CA LYS A 118 -0.15 8.44 9.36
C LYS A 118 -0.73 9.84 9.26
N PHE A 119 -1.93 10.06 9.78
CA PHE A 119 -2.62 11.36 9.71
C PHE A 119 -1.78 12.54 10.23
N ASN A 120 -0.85 12.29 11.16
CA ASN A 120 0.05 13.29 11.73
C ASN A 120 1.43 13.39 11.02
N GLN A 121 1.64 12.69 9.90
CA GLN A 121 2.89 12.71 9.13
C GLN A 121 2.67 13.39 7.78
N ASP A 122 3.73 13.95 7.20
CA ASP A 122 3.66 14.63 5.90
C ASP A 122 3.30 13.66 4.76
N PRO A 123 2.16 13.85 4.07
CA PRO A 123 1.79 13.06 2.90
C PRO A 123 2.60 13.46 1.64
N PRO A 124 2.65 12.61 0.58
CA PRO A 124 2.03 11.28 0.49
C PRO A 124 3.02 10.12 0.72
N HIS A 125 2.52 9.09 1.40
CA HIS A 125 3.21 7.80 1.62
C HIS A 125 2.94 6.77 0.51
N LEU A 126 2.18 7.17 -0.51
CA LEU A 126 1.78 6.32 -1.64
C LEU A 126 1.89 7.10 -2.95
N MET A 127 2.40 6.45 -3.98
CA MET A 127 2.46 6.97 -5.35
C MET A 127 1.67 6.05 -6.28
N SER A 128 0.81 6.66 -7.09
CA SER A 128 0.01 5.95 -8.08
C SER A 128 0.69 5.95 -9.44
N LEU A 129 0.67 4.83 -10.17
CA LEU A 129 1.18 4.76 -11.55
C LEU A 129 0.09 4.85 -12.63
N ASP A 130 -1.16 4.59 -12.30
CA ASP A 130 -2.24 4.36 -13.28
C ASP A 130 -3.42 5.35 -13.18
N GLY A 131 -3.43 6.24 -12.18
CA GLY A 131 -4.55 7.17 -11.99
C GLY A 131 -4.57 7.91 -10.65
N GLN A 132 -5.57 8.76 -10.48
CA GLN A 132 -5.84 9.47 -9.22
C GLN A 132 -6.75 8.64 -8.30
N TYR A 133 -6.78 9.00 -7.02
CA TYR A 133 -7.70 8.37 -6.07
C TYR A 133 -9.15 8.69 -6.44
N GLU A 134 -9.95 7.66 -6.67
CA GLU A 134 -11.40 7.77 -6.88
C GLU A 134 -12.12 6.78 -5.97
N TYR A 135 -13.16 7.26 -5.28
CA TYR A 135 -14.06 6.43 -4.50
C TYR A 135 -15.41 6.34 -5.22
N ALA A 136 -15.68 5.22 -5.87
CA ALA A 136 -16.91 5.02 -6.63
C ALA A 136 -18.12 4.88 -5.68
N LEU A 137 -18.91 5.94 -5.53
CA LEU A 137 -20.18 5.91 -4.77
C LEU A 137 -21.35 5.27 -5.55
N HIS A 138 -21.11 4.75 -6.75
CA HIS A 138 -22.15 4.20 -7.62
C HIS A 138 -22.47 2.74 -7.27
N GLY A 139 -23.36 2.55 -6.30
CA GLY A 139 -23.94 1.23 -5.99
C GLY A 139 -24.83 1.21 -4.76
N HIS A 140 -24.63 2.11 -3.81
CA HIS A 140 -25.50 2.27 -2.64
C HIS A 140 -26.02 3.69 -2.57
N ARG A 141 -27.31 3.89 -2.85
CA ARG A 141 -28.05 5.02 -2.28
C ARG A 141 -28.00 4.86 -0.77
N ILE A 142 -26.99 5.44 -0.12
CA ILE A 142 -27.04 5.69 1.31
C ILE A 142 -28.15 6.75 1.47
N PRO A 143 -29.28 6.46 2.16
CA PRO A 143 -30.28 7.48 2.45
C PRO A 143 -29.58 8.65 3.15
N ARG A 144 -29.81 9.87 2.67
CA ARG A 144 -29.17 11.12 3.13
C ARG A 144 -29.60 11.55 4.54
N ASP A 145 -29.69 10.63 5.50
CA ASP A 145 -29.82 10.98 6.91
C ASP A 145 -28.48 10.76 7.62
N PHE A 146 -27.46 11.48 7.14
CA PHE A 146 -26.30 11.75 7.98
C PHE A 146 -26.74 12.73 9.06
N ARG A 147 -27.10 12.20 10.25
CA ARG A 147 -27.00 12.97 11.48
C ARG A 147 -25.55 13.39 11.63
N THR A 148 -25.31 14.69 11.66
CA THR A 148 -24.02 15.29 11.96
C THR A 148 -23.53 14.75 13.31
N LEU A 149 -22.60 13.79 13.32
CA LEU A 149 -22.02 13.19 14.54
C LEU A 149 -20.93 14.07 15.20
N GLY A 150 -21.05 15.39 15.03
CA GLY A 150 -20.17 16.38 15.63
C GLY A 150 -19.46 17.25 14.59
N LYS A 151 -19.41 18.55 14.87
CA LYS A 151 -18.50 19.49 14.21
C LYS A 151 -17.27 19.63 15.10
N ILE A 152 -16.09 19.35 14.55
CA ILE A 152 -14.83 19.68 15.24
C ILE A 152 -14.55 21.14 14.96
N GLY A 153 -14.74 21.95 15.99
CA GLY A 153 -14.64 23.40 15.94
C GLY A 153 -15.68 23.96 16.86
N ASP A 154 -15.40 23.88 18.17
CA ASP A 154 -15.46 24.99 19.10
C ASP A 154 -14.83 24.50 20.42
N HIS A 155 -13.94 25.32 20.98
CA HIS A 155 -13.21 25.05 22.21
C HIS A 155 -14.14 24.65 23.36
N GLU A 156 -14.01 23.43 23.91
CA GLU A 156 -13.90 23.17 25.35
C GLU A 156 -13.85 21.66 25.67
N THR A 157 -12.93 21.34 26.58
CA THR A 157 -12.92 20.20 27.51
C THR A 157 -13.13 18.77 26.98
N ALA A 158 -11.99 18.08 26.83
CA ALA A 158 -11.89 16.67 27.14
C ALA A 158 -12.43 16.41 28.56
N LEU A 159 -13.59 15.77 28.66
CA LEU A 159 -14.11 15.21 29.90
C LEU A 159 -14.71 13.85 29.61
N PHE A 160 -14.01 12.84 30.14
CA PHE A 160 -14.45 11.51 30.54
C PHE A 160 -15.93 11.19 30.35
N CYS A 161 -16.21 10.13 29.60
CA CYS A 161 -17.39 9.29 29.84
C CYS A 161 -16.96 7.81 29.80
N GLY A 162 -17.08 7.17 30.96
CA GLY A 162 -16.99 5.73 31.12
C GLY A 162 -18.20 5.02 30.51
N PHE A 163 -18.01 3.74 30.24
CA PHE A 163 -19.04 2.83 29.76
C PHE A 163 -19.90 2.33 30.95
N PRO A 164 -21.23 2.21 30.78
CA PRO A 164 -22.05 1.38 31.65
C PRO A 164 -21.78 -0.11 31.41
#